data_AF-A0AA38CS98-F1
#
_entry.id   AF-A0AA38CS98-F1
#
_cell.length_a   1.000
_cell.length_b   1.000
_cell.length_c   1.000
_cell.angle_alpha   90.00
_cell.angle_beta   90.00
_cell.angle_gamma   90.00
#
_symmetry.space_group_name_H-M   'P 1'
#
loop_
_entity.id
_entity.type
_entity.pdbx_description
1 polymer ?
#
loop_
_entity_poly.entity_id
_entity_poly.type
_entity_poly.pdbx_seq_one_letter_code
_entity_poly.pdbx_strand_id
1 'polypeptide(L)' 'ALSRSIKAAIQDGSLKGLHVSSNLPPLTHQQFADDTFLFGQGTVPEARRISSILDSYSAAAGQ' A
#
# COMPACT_ATOMS: atom_id res chain seq x y z
N ALA A 1 8.87 7.38 3.53
CA ALA A 1 7.96 7.11 4.66
C ALA A 1 6.76 6.26 4.24
N LEU A 2 6.21 6.49 3.03
CA LEU A 2 5.15 5.69 2.42
C LEU A 2 5.33 4.17 2.54
N SER A 3 6.50 3.63 2.17
CA SER A 3 6.81 2.19 2.24
C SER A 3 6.67 1.60 3.64
N ARG A 4 6.95 2.38 4.69
CA ARG A 4 6.77 1.96 6.09
C ARG A 4 5.29 1.91 6.46
N SER A 5 4.51 2.93 6.07
CA SER A 5 3.07 2.97 6.30
C SER A 5 2.35 1.80 5.62
N ILE A 6 2.74 1.48 4.37
CA ILE A 6 2.20 0.32 3.64
C ILE A 6 2.54 -0.99 4.37
N LYS A 7 3.80 -1.18 4.79
CA LYS A 7 4.20 -2.39 5.52
C LYS A 7 3.47 -2.53 6.87
N ALA A 8 3.28 -1.43 7.59
CA ALA A 8 2.51 -1.43 8.83
C ALA A 8 1.05 -1.86 8.59
N ALA A 9 0.41 -1.34 7.53
CA ALA A 9 -0.96 -1.72 7.16
C ALA A 9 -1.10 -3.19 6.73
N ILE A 10 -0.04 -3.78 6.16
CA ILE A 10 0.00 -5.22 5.88
C ILE A 10 0.13 -6.03 7.18
N GLN A 11 0.98 -5.57 8.10
CA GLN A 11 1.20 -6.24 9.39
C GLN A 11 -0.03 -6.20 10.30
N ASP A 12 -0.77 -5.10 10.31
CA ASP A 12 -2.02 -4.96 11.07
C ASP A 12 -3.25 -5.58 10.36
N GLY A 13 -3.06 -6.03 9.10
CA GLY A 13 -4.09 -6.71 8.31
C GLY A 13 -5.13 -5.79 7.66
N SER A 14 -5.01 -4.46 7.82
CA SER A 14 -5.89 -3.46 7.20
C SER A 14 -5.65 -3.30 5.71
N LEU A 15 -4.49 -3.72 5.20
CA LEU A 15 -4.20 -3.86 3.78
C LEU A 15 -3.90 -5.34 3.47
N LYS A 16 -4.41 -5.86 2.35
CA LYS A 16 -4.15 -7.26 1.95
C LYS A 16 -3.01 -7.37 0.93
N GLY A 17 -2.86 -6.39 0.06
CA GLY A 17 -1.96 -6.45 -1.08
C GLY A 17 -2.42 -7.46 -2.13
N LEU A 18 -1.68 -7.53 -3.23
CA LEU A 18 -1.92 -8.46 -4.32
C LEU A 18 -1.23 -9.80 -4.03
N HIS A 19 -2.01 -10.87 -3.89
CA HIS A 19 -1.48 -12.23 -3.75
C HIS A 19 -1.40 -12.90 -5.12
N VAL A 20 -0.18 -13.07 -5.64
CA VAL A 20 0.08 -13.77 -6.91
C VAL A 20 0.10 -15.29 -6.72
N SER A 21 0.43 -15.75 -5.50
CA SER A 21 0.44 -17.15 -5.09
C SER A 21 0.18 -17.26 -3.60
N SER A 22 -0.39 -18.38 -3.14
CA SER A 22 -0.69 -18.63 -1.72
C SER A 22 0.56 -18.72 -0.83
N ASN A 23 1.73 -19.00 -1.41
CA ASN A 23 2.97 -19.25 -0.67
C ASN A 23 3.94 -18.07 -0.72
N LEU A 24 3.54 -16.96 -1.35
CA LEU A 24 4.38 -15.78 -1.49
C LEU A 24 3.80 -14.64 -0.64
N PRO A 25 4.67 -13.75 -0.12
CA PRO A 25 4.19 -12.54 0.51
C PRO A 25 3.41 -11.69 -0.51
N PRO A 26 2.41 -10.92 -0.06
CA PRO A 26 1.66 -10.04 -0.94
C PRO A 26 2.59 -9.02 -1.61
N LEU A 27 2.39 -8.82 -2.91
CA LEU A 27 2.95 -7.69 -3.63
C LEU A 27 2.16 -6.43 -3.24
N THR A 28 2.85 -5.36 -2.87
CA THR A 28 2.21 -4.17 -2.27
C THR A 28 2.58 -2.88 -2.96
N HIS A 29 3.85 -2.68 -3.27
CA HIS A 29 4.33 -1.50 -3.97
C HIS A 29 5.64 -1.77 -4.69
N GLN A 30 5.88 -1.04 -5.77
CA GLN A 30 7.16 -0.95 -6.46
C GLN A 30 7.49 0.53 -6.68
N GLN A 31 8.63 0.95 -6.17
CA GLN A 31 9.13 2.32 -6.36
C GLN A 31 10.23 2.28 -7.39
N PHE A 32 10.13 3.12 -8.41
CA PHE A 32 11.12 3.23 -9.46
C PHE A 32 11.23 4.68 -9.91
N ALA A 33 12.43 5.26 -9.80
CA ALA A 33 12.66 6.68 -10.03
C ALA A 33 11.69 7.56 -9.20
N ASP A 34 10.85 8.33 -9.87
CA ASP A 34 9.81 9.21 -9.33
C ASP A 34 8.44 8.54 -9.20
N ASP A 35 8.24 7.39 -9.84
CA ASP A 35 6.97 6.68 -9.85
C ASP A 35 6.84 5.66 -8.72
N THR A 36 5.62 5.52 -8.21
CA THR A 36 5.24 4.45 -7.27
C THR A 36 4.03 3.70 -7.80
N PHE A 37 4.23 2.42 -8.11
CA PHE A 37 3.15 1.48 -8.39
C PHE A 37 2.64 0.88 -7.08
N LEU A 38 1.31 0.83 -6.92
CA LEU A 38 0.64 0.23 -5.76
C LEU A 38 -0.16 -0.98 -6.21
N PHE A 39 -0.07 -2.05 -5.44
CA PHE A 39 -0.72 -3.33 -5.73
C PHE A 39 -1.62 -3.70 -4.56
N GLY A 40 -2.86 -4.07 -4.87
CA GLY A 40 -3.88 -4.42 -3.90
C GLY A 40 -5.02 -5.18 -4.55
N GLN A 41 -5.93 -5.67 -3.73
CA GLN A 41 -7.17 -6.27 -4.22
C GLN A 41 -8.07 -5.22 -4.88
N GLY A 42 -8.80 -5.62 -5.93
CA GLY A 42 -9.80 -4.77 -6.61
C GLY A 42 -11.08 -4.57 -5.80
N THR A 43 -10.97 -4.24 -4.52
CA THR A 43 -12.10 -4.07 -3.61
C THR A 43 -12.15 -2.64 -3.05
N VAL A 44 -13.36 -2.16 -2.74
CA VAL A 44 -13.55 -0.83 -2.15
C VAL A 44 -12.80 -0.66 -0.81
N PRO A 45 -12.80 -1.64 0.12
CA PRO A 45 -12.03 -1.52 1.36
C PRO A 45 -10.53 -1.33 1.13
N GLU A 46 -9.95 -2.11 0.22
CA GLU A 46 -8.52 -2.02 -0.11
C GLU A 46 -8.18 -0.65 -0.70
N ALA A 47 -8.96 -0.19 -1.69
CA ALA A 47 -8.75 1.11 -2.33
C ALA A 47 -8.87 2.27 -1.33
N ARG A 48 -9.86 2.23 -0.43
CA ARG A 48 -10.02 3.22 0.64
C ARG A 48 -8.83 3.22 1.59
N ARG A 49 -8.29 2.05 1.92
CA ARG A 49 -7.13 1.96 2.80
C ARG A 49 -5.88 2.56 2.14
N ILE A 50 -5.65 2.23 0.87
CA ILE A 50 -4.55 2.81 0.08
C ILE A 50 -4.68 4.33 0.03
N SER A 51 -5.87 4.87 -0.28
CA SER A 51 -6.12 6.31 -0.28
C SER A 51 -5.76 6.96 1.05
N SER A 52 -6.25 6.40 2.17
CA SER A 52 -5.98 6.94 3.51
C SER A 52 -4.49 6.96 3.86
N ILE A 53 -3.72 5.96 3.42
CA ILE A 53 -2.26 5.92 3.58
C ILE A 53 -1.59 7.03 2.78
N LEU A 54 -2.04 7.26 1.53
CA LEU A 54 -1.53 8.32 0.67
C LEU A 54 -1.85 9.70 1.23
N ASP A 55 -3.08 9.93 1.69
CA ASP A 55 -3.49 11.20 2.32
C ASP A 55 -2.64 11.51 3.55
N SER A 56 -2.41 10.50 4.40
CA SER A 56 -1.56 10.64 5.59
C SER A 56 -0.10 10.93 5.22
N TYR A 57 0.40 10.29 4.16
CA TYR A 57 1.76 10.52 3.66
C TYR A 57 1.91 11.92 3.06
N SER A 58 0.95 12.35 2.24
CA SER A 58 0.87 13.68 1.63
C SER A 58 0.86 14.78 2.69
N ALA A 59 -0.05 14.67 3.67
CA ALA A 59 -0.14 15.62 4.79
C ALA A 59 1.16 15.73 5.60
N ALA A 60 1.86 14.60 5.82
CA ALA A 60 3.14 14.59 6.53
C ALA A 60 4.33 15.04 5.69
N ALA A 61 4.28 14.84 4.37
CA ALA A 61 5.32 15.25 3.42
C ALA A 61 5.20 16.73 3.03
N GLY A 62 4.05 17.37 3.30
CA GLY A 62 3.76 18.75 2.89
C GLY A 62 3.53 18.89 1.38
N GLN A 63 3.17 17.80 0.71
CA GLN A 63 2.88 17.73 -0.72
C GLN A 63 1.53 17.10 -0.95
#